data_AF-A0A845G485-F1
#
_entry.id   AF-A0A845G485-F1
#
_cell.length_a   1.000
_cell.length_b   1.000
_cell.length_c   1.000
_cell.angle_alpha   90.00
_cell.angle_beta   90.00
_cell.angle_gamma   90.00
#
_symmetry.space_group_name_H-M   'P 1'
#
loop_
_entity.id
_entity.type
_entity.pdbx_description
1 polymer ?
#
loop_
_entity_poly.entity_id
_entity_poly.type
_entity_poly.pdbx_seq_one_letter_code
_entity_poly.pdbx_strand_id
1 'polypeptide(L)'
;MGDKKAQELSAETRLLAAITYGESSTKDDPDEMSAIASVLVRQRDARGYKDIMRFAVREKTFAFAVSDGNERYADLMKASEKSIERHPGMKIAIAAAVNALEGGVDKSNGAYFWDGADIKSNYKHHFKVKRGIKFTDPSHNIYGIQDSTKLEIKYRATKVKNTSTGKVSTALVEIGRYDHQYDSTAAYGGTIFWKFSPQFLEVTHGWEYK
;
A
#
# COMPACT_ATOMS: atom_id res chain seq x y z
N MET A 1 17.96 -13.82 39.90
CA MET A 1 17.37 -13.10 38.75
C MET A 1 16.67 -14.13 37.91
N GLY A 2 15.34 -14.16 37.93
CA GLY A 2 14.57 -15.14 37.16
C GLY A 2 14.68 -14.84 35.68
N ASP A 3 15.04 -15.84 34.88
CA ASP A 3 14.90 -15.80 33.43
C ASP A 3 13.46 -15.42 33.10
N LYS A 4 13.25 -14.18 32.61
CA LYS A 4 11.99 -13.85 31.93
C LYS A 4 11.92 -14.78 30.72
N LYS A 5 11.07 -15.80 30.80
CA LYS A 5 10.71 -16.63 29.66
C LYS A 5 10.24 -15.67 28.56
N ALA A 6 10.95 -15.61 27.44
CA ALA A 6 10.54 -14.80 26.30
C ALA A 6 9.09 -15.17 25.96
N GLN A 7 8.21 -14.17 25.96
CA GLN A 7 6.80 -14.40 25.66
C GLN A 7 6.70 -14.84 24.19
N GLU A 8 6.05 -15.98 23.96
CA GLU A 8 5.90 -16.54 22.62
C GLU A 8 5.06 -15.60 21.76
N LEU A 9 5.57 -15.27 20.57
CA LEU A 9 4.84 -14.42 19.62
C LEU A 9 3.62 -15.16 19.09
N SER A 10 2.51 -14.45 18.94
CA SER A 10 1.36 -15.00 18.22
C SER A 10 1.74 -15.32 16.77
N ALA A 11 1.14 -16.37 16.20
CA ALA A 11 1.37 -16.74 14.80
C ALA A 11 1.02 -15.61 13.83
N GLU A 12 -0.03 -14.82 14.12
CA GLU A 12 -0.41 -13.67 13.30
C GLU A 12 0.64 -12.54 13.37
N THR A 13 1.12 -12.21 14.57
CA THR A 13 2.17 -11.20 14.76
C THR A 13 3.46 -11.61 14.05
N ARG A 14 3.89 -12.87 14.20
CA ARG A 14 5.09 -13.39 13.53
C ARG A 14 4.96 -13.33 12.01
N LEU A 15 3.81 -13.73 11.47
CA LEU A 15 3.57 -13.69 10.03
C LEU A 15 3.59 -12.27 9.48
N LEU A 16 2.86 -11.34 10.11
CA LEU A 16 2.83 -9.94 9.69
C LEU A 16 4.23 -9.30 9.76
N ALA A 17 4.98 -9.57 10.83
CA ALA A 17 6.35 -9.09 10.97
C ALA A 17 7.27 -9.67 9.91
N ALA A 18 7.15 -10.96 9.59
CA ALA A 18 7.95 -11.59 8.55
C ALA A 18 7.68 -10.96 7.18
N ILE A 19 6.41 -10.74 6.82
CA ILE A 19 6.04 -10.07 5.56
C ILE A 19 6.62 -8.66 5.56
N THR A 20 6.39 -7.90 6.63
CA THR A 20 6.91 -6.54 6.77
C THR A 20 8.43 -6.48 6.61
N TYR A 21 9.15 -7.38 7.28
CA TYR A 21 10.61 -7.45 7.21
C TYR A 21 11.11 -7.84 5.80
N GLY A 22 10.40 -8.74 5.12
CA GLY A 22 10.73 -9.15 3.75
C GLY A 22 10.43 -8.08 2.69
N GLU A 23 9.34 -7.34 2.85
CA GLU A 23 8.89 -6.28 1.91
C GLU A 23 9.63 -4.94 2.13
N SER A 24 10.09 -4.68 3.36
CA SER A 24 10.88 -3.49 3.68
C SER A 24 12.25 -3.47 3.00
N SER A 25 12.81 -2.26 2.83
CA SER A 25 14.19 -2.13 2.38
C SER A 25 15.18 -2.70 3.41
N THR A 26 16.40 -3.03 2.95
CA THR A 26 17.48 -3.54 3.82
C THR A 26 18.04 -2.50 4.80
N LYS A 27 17.48 -1.29 4.84
CA LYS A 27 17.88 -0.21 5.76
C LYS A 27 17.36 -0.42 7.19
N ASP A 28 16.42 -1.34 7.37
CA ASP A 28 15.76 -1.59 8.66
C ASP A 28 15.16 -0.32 9.27
N ASP A 29 14.55 0.52 8.43
CA ASP A 29 13.93 1.77 8.83
C ASP A 29 12.63 1.52 9.63
N PRO A 30 12.51 2.01 10.88
CA PRO A 30 11.34 1.75 11.71
C PRO A 30 10.03 2.32 11.17
N ASP A 31 10.07 3.49 10.52
CA ASP A 31 8.89 4.13 9.99
C ASP A 31 8.43 3.45 8.69
N GLU A 32 9.38 2.98 7.87
CA GLU A 32 9.09 2.14 6.69
C GLU A 32 8.37 0.85 7.08
N MET A 33 8.90 0.09 8.04
CA MET A 33 8.28 -1.15 8.49
C MET A 33 6.92 -0.91 9.15
N SER A 34 6.79 0.14 9.98
CA SER A 34 5.51 0.50 10.61
C SER A 34 4.46 0.89 9.57
N ALA A 35 4.86 1.63 8.53
CA ALA A 35 3.98 2.01 7.43
C ALA A 35 3.55 0.79 6.60
N ILE A 36 4.45 -0.11 6.23
CA ILE A 36 4.12 -1.36 5.49
C ILE A 36 3.15 -2.23 6.32
N ALA A 37 3.45 -2.46 7.60
CA ALA A 37 2.59 -3.25 8.48
C ALA A 37 1.18 -2.66 8.57
N SER A 38 1.06 -1.33 8.67
CA SER A 38 -0.22 -0.63 8.70
C SER A 38 -1.00 -0.76 7.39
N VAL A 39 -0.32 -0.67 6.23
CA VAL A 39 -0.96 -0.91 4.92
C VAL A 39 -1.49 -2.35 4.82
N LEU A 40 -0.73 -3.35 5.26
CA LEU A 40 -1.14 -4.75 5.22
C LEU A 40 -2.38 -5.02 6.08
N VAL A 41 -2.41 -4.50 7.31
CA VAL A 41 -3.58 -4.61 8.20
C VAL A 41 -4.79 -3.89 7.62
N ARG A 42 -4.60 -2.67 7.09
CA ARG A 42 -5.68 -1.92 6.43
C ARG A 42 -6.25 -2.65 5.22
N GLN A 43 -5.39 -3.23 4.38
CA GLN A 43 -5.81 -4.00 3.22
C GLN A 43 -6.56 -5.28 3.61
N ARG A 44 -6.11 -5.98 4.67
CA ARG A 44 -6.83 -7.10 5.25
C ARG A 44 -8.25 -6.69 5.65
N ASP A 45 -8.36 -5.60 6.42
CA ASP A 45 -9.61 -5.14 7.02
C ASP A 45 -10.58 -4.61 5.96
N ALA A 46 -10.11 -3.77 5.03
CA ALA A 46 -10.90 -3.21 3.94
C ALA A 46 -11.48 -4.28 3.01
N ARG A 47 -10.81 -5.44 2.92
CA ARG A 47 -11.24 -6.59 2.11
C ARG A 47 -12.04 -7.63 2.92
N GLY A 48 -12.22 -7.41 4.22
CA GLY A 48 -13.01 -8.28 5.09
C GLY A 48 -12.34 -9.62 5.43
N TYR A 49 -11.01 -9.71 5.35
CA TYR A 49 -10.28 -10.90 5.79
C TYR A 49 -10.19 -10.93 7.32
N LYS A 50 -10.34 -12.12 7.90
CA LYS A 50 -10.32 -12.30 9.36
C LYS A 50 -8.92 -12.24 9.97
N ASP A 51 -7.89 -12.54 9.20
CA ASP A 51 -6.52 -12.66 9.66
C ASP A 51 -5.54 -12.40 8.50
N ILE A 52 -4.30 -12.03 8.84
CA ILE A 52 -3.24 -11.72 7.86
C ILE A 52 -2.89 -12.93 6.99
N MET A 53 -2.99 -14.15 7.52
CA MET A 53 -2.67 -15.37 6.77
C MET A 53 -3.60 -15.57 5.58
N ARG A 54 -4.92 -15.46 5.79
CA ARG A 54 -5.92 -15.58 4.71
C ARG A 54 -5.77 -14.46 3.68
N PHE A 55 -5.44 -13.26 4.13
CA PHE A 55 -5.14 -12.13 3.24
C PHE A 55 -3.91 -12.43 2.38
N ALA A 56 -2.77 -12.76 2.98
CA ALA A 56 -1.50 -12.99 2.28
C ALA A 56 -1.57 -14.14 1.26
N VAL A 57 -2.29 -15.22 1.57
CA VAL A 57 -2.47 -16.37 0.65
C VAL A 57 -3.30 -15.99 -0.58
N ARG A 58 -4.33 -15.16 -0.41
CA ARG A 58 -5.28 -14.80 -1.48
C ARG A 58 -4.85 -13.59 -2.29
N GLU A 59 -4.14 -12.65 -1.68
CA GLU A 59 -3.75 -11.37 -2.26
C GLU A 59 -2.23 -11.32 -2.47
N LYS A 60 -1.73 -12.19 -3.37
CA LYS A 60 -0.29 -12.41 -3.59
C LYS A 60 0.49 -11.13 -3.92
N THR A 61 -0.17 -10.12 -4.49
CA THR A 61 0.45 -8.83 -4.83
C THR A 61 0.84 -7.98 -3.62
N PHE A 62 0.37 -8.34 -2.41
CA PHE A 62 0.70 -7.66 -1.15
C PHE A 62 1.64 -8.47 -0.27
N ALA A 63 1.99 -9.69 -0.68
CA ALA A 63 2.80 -10.61 0.09
C ALA A 63 3.74 -11.40 -0.85
N PHE A 64 4.44 -10.68 -1.73
CA PHE A 64 5.42 -11.28 -2.63
C PHE A 64 6.50 -12.02 -1.85
N ALA A 65 6.89 -11.50 -0.68
CA ALA A 65 7.83 -12.15 0.22
C ALA A 65 7.40 -13.58 0.63
N VAL A 66 6.09 -13.87 0.67
CA VAL A 66 5.56 -15.21 0.96
C VAL A 66 5.66 -16.13 -0.25
N SER A 67 5.53 -15.62 -1.48
CA SER A 67 5.55 -16.41 -2.72
C SER A 67 6.91 -16.56 -3.37
N ASP A 68 7.80 -15.58 -3.20
CA ASP A 68 9.00 -15.40 -4.02
C ASP A 68 10.27 -15.93 -3.33
N GLY A 69 10.12 -16.50 -2.13
CA GLY A 69 11.25 -17.07 -1.38
C GLY A 69 12.18 -16.01 -0.79
N ASN A 70 11.64 -14.84 -0.41
CA ASN A 70 12.41 -13.76 0.19
C ASN A 70 13.16 -14.23 1.45
N GLU A 71 14.48 -14.06 1.45
CA GLU A 71 15.36 -14.54 2.52
C GLU A 71 15.03 -13.90 3.88
N ARG A 72 14.78 -12.59 3.91
CA ARG A 72 14.42 -11.85 5.14
C ARG A 72 13.13 -12.40 5.75
N TYR A 73 12.09 -12.61 4.93
CA TYR A 73 10.86 -13.26 5.38
C TYR A 73 11.12 -14.64 5.99
N ALA A 74 11.87 -15.49 5.26
CA ALA A 74 12.17 -16.85 5.70
C ALA A 74 12.98 -16.87 7.00
N ASP A 75 13.91 -15.93 7.16
CA ASP A 75 14.76 -15.78 8.33
C ASP A 75 13.93 -15.44 9.58
N LEU A 76 13.02 -14.47 9.50
CA LEU A 76 12.17 -14.10 10.64
C LEU A 76 11.21 -15.25 11.00
N MET A 77 10.64 -15.92 9.99
CA MET A 77 9.76 -17.08 10.22
C MET A 77 10.46 -18.22 10.96
N LYS A 78 11.74 -18.47 10.67
CA LYS A 78 12.54 -19.55 11.27
C LYS A 78 13.24 -19.13 12.58
N ALA A 79 13.40 -17.83 12.83
CA ALA A 79 14.14 -17.33 13.97
C ALA A 79 13.44 -17.65 15.30
N SER A 80 14.23 -18.14 16.26
CA SER A 80 13.78 -18.26 17.66
C SER A 80 13.55 -16.88 18.28
N GLU A 81 12.74 -16.78 19.34
CA GLU A 81 12.51 -15.48 20.01
C GLU A 81 13.79 -14.86 20.54
N LYS A 82 14.71 -15.67 21.06
CA LYS A 82 16.03 -15.19 21.50
C LYS A 82 16.87 -14.64 20.34
N SER A 83 16.73 -15.20 19.14
CA SER A 83 17.40 -14.70 17.93
C SER A 83 16.78 -13.37 17.49
N ILE A 84 15.46 -13.28 17.50
CA ILE A 84 14.72 -12.05 17.18
C ILE A 84 15.11 -10.93 18.15
N GLU A 85 15.14 -11.18 19.46
CA GLU A 85 15.52 -10.19 20.48
C GLU A 85 16.93 -9.61 20.31
N ARG A 86 17.81 -10.30 19.57
CA ARG A 86 19.19 -9.91 19.29
C ARG A 86 19.37 -9.30 17.90
N HIS A 87 18.39 -9.41 17.01
CA HIS A 87 18.46 -8.92 15.64
C HIS A 87 17.67 -7.60 15.49
N PRO A 88 18.32 -6.45 15.33
CA PRO A 88 17.65 -5.14 15.31
C PRO A 88 16.49 -5.05 14.31
N GLY A 89 16.70 -5.43 13.04
CA GLY A 89 15.65 -5.40 12.02
C GLY A 89 14.42 -6.27 12.35
N MET A 90 14.62 -7.50 12.83
CA MET A 90 13.49 -8.36 13.23
C MET A 90 12.72 -7.79 14.42
N LYS A 91 13.40 -7.17 15.40
CA LYS A 91 12.70 -6.51 16.52
C LYS A 91 11.84 -5.35 16.05
N ILE A 92 12.37 -4.56 15.12
CA ILE A 92 11.65 -3.43 14.53
C ILE A 92 10.41 -3.95 13.79
N ALA A 93 10.56 -5.02 12.99
CA ALA A 93 9.45 -5.64 12.28
C ALA A 93 8.37 -6.19 13.24
N ILE A 94 8.77 -6.80 14.36
CA ILE A 94 7.84 -7.24 15.41
C ILE A 94 7.11 -6.06 16.04
N ALA A 95 7.83 -5.00 16.40
CA ALA A 95 7.23 -3.80 16.98
C ALA A 95 6.24 -3.14 16.02
N ALA A 96 6.58 -3.07 14.73
CA ALA A 96 5.70 -2.58 13.67
C ALA A 96 4.44 -3.44 13.51
N ALA A 97 4.58 -4.77 13.51
CA ALA A 97 3.45 -5.69 13.40
C ALA A 97 2.50 -5.60 14.61
N VAL A 98 3.04 -5.54 15.82
CA VAL A 98 2.24 -5.35 17.05
C VAL A 98 1.50 -4.02 16.99
N ASN A 99 2.21 -2.93 16.67
CA ASN A 99 1.61 -1.60 16.54
C ASN A 99 0.44 -1.60 15.55
N ALA A 100 0.62 -2.17 14.36
CA ALA A 100 -0.43 -2.21 13.34
C ALA A 100 -1.64 -3.07 13.77
N LEU A 101 -1.42 -4.24 14.38
CA LEU A 101 -2.49 -5.12 14.84
C LEU A 101 -3.30 -4.53 16.00
N GLU A 102 -2.66 -3.69 16.83
CA GLU A 102 -3.29 -2.99 17.95
C GLU A 102 -3.97 -1.66 17.53
N GLY A 103 -3.92 -1.30 16.25
CA GLY A 103 -4.49 -0.03 15.76
C GLY A 103 -3.68 1.20 16.19
N GLY A 104 -2.36 1.03 16.33
CA GLY A 104 -1.41 2.07 16.67
C GLY A 104 -1.22 3.12 15.56
N VAL A 105 -0.17 3.93 15.71
CA VAL A 105 0.11 5.04 14.80
C VAL A 105 0.41 4.53 13.39
N ASP A 106 -0.44 4.92 12.45
CA ASP A 106 -0.26 4.63 11.03
C ASP A 106 0.78 5.56 10.39
N LYS A 107 2.01 5.07 10.22
CA LYS A 107 3.08 5.81 9.54
C LYS A 107 2.84 5.97 8.04
N SER A 108 1.98 5.18 7.41
CA SER A 108 1.69 5.32 5.98
C SER A 108 0.68 6.42 5.66
N ASN A 109 0.13 7.11 6.69
CA ASN A 109 -0.83 8.21 6.53
C ASN A 109 -2.04 7.84 5.66
N GLY A 110 -2.60 6.64 5.88
CA GLY A 110 -3.79 6.14 5.20
C GLY A 110 -3.53 5.53 3.83
N ALA A 111 -2.28 5.18 3.51
CA ALA A 111 -1.97 4.51 2.25
C ALA A 111 -2.63 3.13 2.14
N TYR A 112 -2.92 2.73 0.91
CA TYR A 112 -3.38 1.36 0.59
C TYR A 112 -2.36 0.60 -0.26
N PHE A 113 -1.36 1.29 -0.79
CA PHE A 113 -0.35 0.73 -1.67
C PHE A 113 1.03 1.30 -1.35
N TRP A 114 2.07 0.63 -1.81
CA TRP A 114 3.43 1.15 -1.78
C TRP A 114 4.17 0.77 -3.06
N ASP A 115 5.33 1.39 -3.26
CA ASP A 115 6.33 0.99 -4.27
C ASP A 115 7.74 1.15 -3.70
N GLY A 116 8.63 0.23 -4.07
CA GLY A 116 10.05 0.30 -3.79
C GLY A 116 10.82 0.97 -4.92
N ALA A 117 12.11 0.67 -5.03
CA ALA A 117 13.00 1.29 -6.02
C ALA A 117 12.65 0.97 -7.48
N ASP A 118 11.82 -0.05 -7.72
CA ASP A 118 11.41 -0.51 -9.04
C ASP A 118 10.54 0.52 -9.77
N ILE A 119 9.82 1.38 -9.05
CA ILE A 119 9.11 2.52 -9.65
C ILE A 119 10.06 3.48 -10.38
N LYS A 120 11.30 3.60 -9.92
CA LYS A 120 12.34 4.40 -10.59
C LYS A 120 13.00 3.62 -11.73
N SER A 121 13.45 2.39 -11.46
CA SER A 121 14.21 1.62 -12.45
C SER A 121 13.36 1.19 -13.66
N ASN A 122 12.04 1.06 -13.48
CA ASN A 122 11.09 0.69 -14.52
C ASN A 122 10.04 1.77 -14.81
N TYR A 123 10.36 3.05 -14.55
CA TYR A 123 9.41 4.17 -14.53
C TYR A 123 8.40 4.16 -15.71
N LYS A 124 8.86 4.10 -16.96
CA LYS A 124 7.99 4.16 -18.16
C LYS A 124 7.00 3.00 -18.26
N HIS A 125 7.32 1.83 -17.70
CA HIS A 125 6.46 0.66 -17.78
C HIS A 125 5.74 0.35 -16.47
N HIS A 126 6.14 1.01 -15.38
CA HIS A 126 5.58 0.85 -14.05
C HIS A 126 4.06 1.14 -14.05
N PHE A 127 3.32 0.23 -13.43
CA PHE A 127 1.86 0.22 -13.50
C PHE A 127 1.22 1.48 -12.93
N LYS A 128 1.67 1.94 -11.75
CA LYS A 128 1.14 3.16 -11.14
C LYS A 128 1.51 4.41 -11.93
N VAL A 129 2.73 4.47 -12.47
CA VAL A 129 3.19 5.59 -13.31
C VAL A 129 2.32 5.73 -14.56
N LYS A 130 2.00 4.61 -15.24
CA LYS A 130 1.07 4.62 -16.38
C LYS A 130 -0.34 5.10 -16.05
N ARG A 131 -0.74 4.97 -14.79
CA ARG A 131 -2.06 5.37 -14.28
C ARG A 131 -2.11 6.78 -13.70
N GLY A 132 -0.96 7.43 -13.59
CA GLY A 132 -0.81 8.77 -13.01
C GLY A 132 -0.49 8.71 -11.53
N ILE A 133 0.72 9.13 -11.17
CA ILE A 133 1.16 9.39 -9.80
C ILE A 133 1.36 10.89 -9.60
N LYS A 134 1.13 11.35 -8.37
CA LYS A 134 1.41 12.71 -7.93
C LYS A 134 2.03 12.70 -6.54
N PHE A 135 3.15 13.39 -6.38
CA PHE A 135 3.72 13.65 -5.06
C PHE A 135 2.97 14.80 -4.39
N THR A 136 2.33 14.53 -3.25
CA THR A 136 1.60 15.54 -2.47
C THR A 136 2.51 16.39 -1.60
N ASP A 137 3.69 15.86 -1.25
CA ASP A 137 4.76 16.54 -0.54
C ASP A 137 6.10 16.22 -1.24
N PRO A 138 6.99 17.20 -1.48
CA PRO A 138 8.30 16.96 -2.08
C PRO A 138 9.16 15.93 -1.34
N SER A 139 9.03 15.83 -0.01
CA SER A 139 9.76 14.85 0.81
C SER A 139 9.37 13.40 0.51
N HIS A 140 8.19 13.17 -0.07
CA HIS A 140 7.75 11.83 -0.47
C HIS A 140 8.50 11.34 -1.72
N ASN A 141 9.14 12.23 -2.49
CA ASN A 141 9.87 11.88 -3.70
C ASN A 141 11.32 11.46 -3.43
N ILE A 142 11.48 10.40 -2.62
CA ILE A 142 12.80 9.86 -2.22
C ILE A 142 13.64 9.33 -3.39
N TYR A 143 13.04 9.19 -4.58
CA TYR A 143 13.70 8.69 -5.78
C TYR A 143 14.00 9.76 -6.84
N GLY A 144 13.49 10.98 -6.66
CA GLY A 144 13.65 12.08 -7.61
C GLY A 144 13.03 11.78 -8.98
N ILE A 145 11.91 11.07 -9.02
CA ILE A 145 11.16 10.79 -10.27
C ILE A 145 10.12 11.88 -10.54
N GLN A 146 9.68 12.01 -11.77
CA GLN A 146 8.66 12.99 -12.13
C GLN A 146 7.26 12.49 -11.73
N ASP A 147 6.31 13.42 -11.58
CA ASP A 147 4.89 13.09 -11.62
C ASP A 147 4.52 12.55 -13.02
N SER A 148 3.41 11.82 -13.11
CA SER A 148 2.93 11.25 -14.38
C SER A 148 1.48 11.61 -14.72
N THR A 149 1.07 12.82 -14.32
CA THR A 149 -0.29 13.32 -14.50
C THR A 149 -0.70 13.36 -15.98
N LYS A 150 -1.90 12.87 -16.29
CA LYS A 150 -2.57 12.93 -17.59
C LYS A 150 -4.06 13.15 -17.39
N LEU A 151 -4.60 14.25 -17.92
CA LEU A 151 -6.02 14.57 -17.84
C LEU A 151 -6.88 13.50 -18.51
N GLU A 152 -7.79 12.92 -17.75
CA GLU A 152 -8.83 11.98 -18.16
C GLU A 152 -10.21 12.59 -17.89
N ILE A 153 -11.09 12.55 -18.89
CA ILE A 153 -12.45 13.11 -18.80
C ILE A 153 -13.46 11.97 -18.98
N LYS A 154 -14.40 11.85 -18.03
CA LYS A 154 -15.48 10.87 -18.10
C LYS A 154 -16.75 11.52 -18.65
N TYR A 155 -17.42 10.79 -19.54
CA TYR A 155 -18.66 11.21 -20.16
C TYR A 155 -19.78 10.20 -19.88
N ARG A 156 -21.01 10.69 -19.80
CA ARG A 156 -22.24 9.89 -19.77
C ARG A 156 -23.08 10.22 -21.00
N ALA A 157 -23.49 9.18 -21.72
CA ALA A 157 -24.48 9.31 -22.78
C ALA A 157 -25.87 9.57 -22.16
N THR A 158 -26.43 10.73 -22.45
CA THR A 158 -27.76 11.14 -21.99
C THR A 158 -28.68 11.37 -23.19
N LYS A 159 -29.92 10.89 -23.09
CA LYS A 159 -30.95 11.17 -24.10
C LYS A 159 -31.43 12.60 -23.92
N VAL A 160 -31.28 13.42 -24.95
CA VAL A 160 -31.75 14.80 -24.99
C VAL A 160 -32.91 14.86 -25.98
N LYS A 161 -34.06 15.35 -25.53
CA LYS A 161 -35.20 15.60 -26.40
C LYS A 161 -35.15 17.03 -26.88
N ASN A 162 -35.03 17.22 -28.18
CA ASN A 162 -35.21 18.53 -28.79
C ASN A 162 -36.70 18.92 -28.67
N THR A 163 -36.99 20.02 -27.97
CA THR A 163 -38.36 20.45 -27.66
C THR A 163 -39.11 21.01 -28.86
N SER A 164 -38.42 21.53 -29.88
CA SER A 164 -39.04 22.10 -31.08
C SER A 164 -39.33 21.06 -32.16
N THR A 165 -38.54 19.98 -32.25
CA THR A 165 -38.71 18.92 -33.25
C THR A 165 -39.24 17.61 -32.68
N GLY A 166 -39.30 17.47 -31.34
CA GLY A 166 -39.67 16.24 -30.64
C GLY A 166 -38.63 15.12 -30.74
N LYS A 167 -37.56 15.30 -31.53
CA LYS A 167 -36.54 14.29 -31.81
C LYS A 167 -35.67 14.04 -30.58
N VAL A 168 -35.46 12.76 -30.24
CA VAL A 168 -34.53 12.33 -29.20
C VAL A 168 -33.17 12.04 -29.83
N SER A 169 -32.11 12.65 -29.31
CA SER A 169 -30.72 12.37 -29.67
C SER A 169 -29.92 11.97 -28.43
N THR A 170 -28.73 11.42 -28.65
CA THR A 170 -27.77 11.13 -27.57
C THR A 170 -26.75 12.26 -27.51
N ALA A 171 -26.56 12.85 -26.34
CA ALA A 171 -25.47 13.78 -26.05
C ALA A 171 -24.51 13.16 -25.04
N LEU A 172 -23.22 13.40 -25.21
CA LEU A 172 -22.21 13.08 -24.20
C LEU A 172 -22.10 14.28 -23.25
N VAL A 173 -22.44 14.05 -21.98
CA VAL A 173 -22.31 15.04 -20.91
C VAL A 173 -21.09 14.66 -20.08
N GLU A 174 -20.16 15.59 -19.88
CA GLU A 174 -19.05 15.37 -18.96
C GLU A 174 -19.58 15.18 -17.54
N ILE A 175 -19.12 14.13 -16.87
CA ILE A 175 -19.50 13.80 -15.49
C ILE A 175 -18.36 13.97 -14.49
N GLY A 176 -17.15 14.28 -14.98
CA GLY A 176 -16.00 14.52 -14.12
C GLY A 176 -14.67 14.33 -14.85
N ARG A 177 -13.60 14.78 -14.19
CA ARG A 177 -12.24 14.70 -14.70
C ARG A 177 -11.23 14.52 -13.56
N TYR A 178 -10.15 13.82 -13.85
CA TYR A 178 -8.99 13.65 -12.95
C TYR A 178 -7.72 13.58 -13.79
N ASP A 179 -6.57 13.91 -13.24
CA ASP A 179 -5.29 13.88 -13.94
C ASP A 179 -4.30 12.85 -13.38
N HIS A 180 -4.58 12.21 -12.26
CA HIS A 180 -3.78 11.12 -11.70
C HIS A 180 -4.66 10.22 -10.84
N GLN A 181 -4.21 8.98 -10.65
CA GLN A 181 -4.90 8.01 -9.81
C GLN A 181 -4.31 7.95 -8.41
N TYR A 182 -3.01 8.17 -8.23
CA TYR A 182 -2.33 7.94 -6.97
C TYR A 182 -1.71 9.21 -6.39
N ASP A 183 -2.05 9.49 -5.14
CA ASP A 183 -1.41 10.52 -4.32
C ASP A 183 -0.42 9.87 -3.37
N SER A 184 0.80 10.43 -3.26
CA SER A 184 1.72 10.02 -2.21
C SER A 184 1.20 10.43 -0.84
N THR A 185 1.58 9.70 0.19
CA THR A 185 1.08 9.88 1.57
C THR A 185 2.20 9.90 2.59
N ALA A 186 3.28 9.17 2.32
CA ALA A 186 4.52 9.17 3.07
C ALA A 186 5.65 8.55 2.22
N ALA A 187 6.89 8.70 2.66
CA ALA A 187 8.01 7.90 2.19
C ALA A 187 9.06 7.74 3.30
N TYR A 188 9.59 6.52 3.45
CA TYR A 188 10.60 6.19 4.46
C TYR A 188 11.52 5.11 3.91
N GLY A 189 12.76 5.04 4.42
CA GLY A 189 13.72 4.02 4.01
C GLY A 189 13.92 3.96 2.49
N GLY A 190 13.30 2.97 1.84
CA GLY A 190 13.25 2.79 0.39
C GLY A 190 11.85 2.51 -0.13
N THR A 191 10.83 3.12 0.46
CA THR A 191 9.42 2.88 0.09
C THR A 191 8.66 4.19 0.00
N ILE A 192 7.85 4.35 -1.06
CA ILE A 192 6.85 5.41 -1.19
C ILE A 192 5.47 4.80 -1.00
N PHE A 193 4.63 5.47 -0.21
CA PHE A 193 3.27 5.04 0.11
C PHE A 193 2.22 5.84 -0.64
N TRP A 194 1.19 5.16 -1.13
CA TRP A 194 0.19 5.72 -2.03
C TRP A 194 -1.24 5.40 -1.59
N LYS A 195 -2.14 6.34 -1.86
CA LYS A 195 -3.59 6.11 -1.87
C LYS A 195 -4.18 6.58 -3.20
N PHE A 196 -5.41 6.17 -3.50
CA PHE A 196 -6.10 6.77 -4.63
C PHE A 196 -6.41 8.25 -4.38
N SER A 197 -6.28 9.08 -5.41
CA SER A 197 -6.61 10.50 -5.32
C SER A 197 -8.12 10.67 -5.08
N PRO A 198 -8.54 11.62 -4.24
CA PRO A 198 -9.96 11.86 -3.97
C PRO A 198 -10.76 12.14 -5.24
N GLN A 199 -10.19 12.87 -6.19
CA GLN A 199 -10.83 13.21 -7.46
C GLN A 199 -11.03 11.97 -8.33
N PHE A 200 -10.05 11.06 -8.39
CA PHE A 200 -10.21 9.80 -9.12
C PHE A 200 -11.36 8.97 -8.53
N LEU A 201 -11.43 8.87 -7.19
CA LEU A 201 -12.49 8.12 -6.52
C LEU A 201 -13.87 8.76 -6.71
N GLU A 202 -13.97 10.08 -6.62
CA GLU A 202 -15.21 10.82 -6.86
C GLU A 202 -15.75 10.58 -8.27
N VAL A 203 -14.87 10.68 -9.28
CA VAL A 203 -15.25 10.56 -10.70
C VAL A 203 -15.56 9.12 -11.10
N THR A 204 -14.90 8.13 -10.48
CA THR A 204 -15.07 6.72 -10.83
C THR A 204 -16.02 5.96 -9.94
N HIS A 205 -16.40 6.53 -8.79
CA HIS A 205 -17.09 5.82 -7.71
C HIS A 205 -16.37 4.52 -7.31
N GLY A 206 -15.03 4.56 -7.36
CA GLY A 206 -14.16 3.44 -7.03
C GLY A 206 -14.04 3.21 -5.53
N TRP A 207 -13.32 2.16 -5.15
CA TRP A 207 -13.00 1.84 -3.76
C TRP A 207 -11.56 2.24 -3.48
N GLU A 208 -11.26 2.76 -2.29
CA GLU A 208 -9.92 3.23 -1.92
C GLU A 208 -8.83 2.13 -1.98
N TYR A 209 -9.25 0.87 -1.97
CA TYR A 209 -8.41 -0.30 -1.75
C TYR A 209 -8.35 -1.29 -2.93
N LYS A 210 -9.05 -1.02 -4.05
CA LYS A 210 -9.20 -1.93 -5.21
C LYS A 210 -8.90 -1.28 -6.56
#